data_AF-A0A3D5FGJ2-F1
#
_entry.id   AF-A0A3D5FGJ2-F1
#
_cell.length_a   1.000
_cell.length_b   1.000
_cell.length_c   1.000
_cell.angle_alpha   90.00
_cell.angle_beta   90.00
_cell.angle_gamma   90.00
#
_symmetry.space_group_name_H-M   'P 1'
#
loop_
_entity.id
_entity.type
_entity.pdbx_description
1 polymer ?
#
loop_
_entity_poly.entity_id
_entity_poly.type
_entity_poly.pdbx_seq_one_letter_code
_entity_poly.pdbx_strand_id
1 'polypeptide(L)'
;HTLVDAHIYTAKPDGSMADYDHVPGLQDQLTRKPLPLPQLEIDPAVTQLADIQGLLEADTDTLLNSFRLSGYTPHQAIGFKVAV
;
A
#
# COMPACT_ATOMS: atom_id res chain seq x y z
N HIS A 1 0.17 15.60 -2.08
CA HIS A 1 0.31 15.11 -0.69
C HIS A 1 1.07 16.13 0.11
N THR A 2 0.55 16.53 1.28
CA THR A 2 1.22 17.41 2.24
C THR A 2 1.48 16.61 3.51
N LEU A 3 2.73 16.58 3.97
CA LEU A 3 3.12 15.88 5.20
C LEU A 3 3.52 16.93 6.24
N VAL A 4 2.95 16.82 7.45
CA VAL A 4 3.25 17.74 8.57
C VAL A 4 4.31 17.12 9.49
N ASP A 5 4.14 15.85 9.85
CA ASP A 5 5.10 15.05 10.61
C ASP A 5 5.34 13.75 9.83
N ALA A 6 6.46 13.69 9.12
CA ALA A 6 6.91 12.49 8.44
C ALA A 6 7.98 11.82 9.31
N HIS A 7 7.65 10.65 9.86
CA HIS A 7 8.52 9.89 10.76
C HIS A 7 8.61 8.42 10.38
N ILE A 8 9.62 7.75 10.92
CA ILE A 8 9.86 6.30 10.79
C ILE A 8 9.84 5.70 12.19
N TYR A 9 9.17 4.56 12.35
CA TYR A 9 9.19 3.80 13.59
C TYR A 9 10.53 3.08 13.76
N THR A 10 11.10 3.19 14.95
CA THR A 10 12.34 2.51 15.32
C THR A 10 12.23 1.94 16.73
N ALA A 11 13.06 0.94 17.04
CA ALA A 11 13.17 0.40 18.39
C ALA A 11 13.63 1.49 19.37
N LYS A 12 13.31 1.30 20.65
CA LYS A 12 13.88 2.17 21.69
C LYS A 12 15.38 1.90 21.83
N PRO A 13 16.16 2.85 22.38
CA PRO A 13 17.60 2.65 22.63
C PRO A 13 17.92 1.46 23.53
N ASP A 14 16.97 1.03 24.37
CA ASP A 14 17.09 -0.16 25.23
C ASP A 14 16.77 -1.48 24.51
N GLY A 15 16.49 -1.44 23.19
CA GLY A 15 16.14 -2.60 22.37
C GLY A 15 14.69 -3.06 22.51
N SER A 16 13.89 -2.45 23.39
CA SER A 16 12.46 -2.74 23.43
C SER A 16 11.76 -2.22 22.16
N MET A 17 10.63 -2.84 21.81
CA MET A 17 9.89 -2.54 20.58
C MET A 17 10.64 -2.87 19.27
N ALA A 18 11.65 -3.74 19.30
CA ALA A 18 12.38 -4.19 18.09
C ALA A 18 11.47 -4.72 16.97
N ASP A 19 10.37 -5.38 17.34
CA ASP A 19 9.34 -5.88 16.42
C ASP A 19 8.64 -4.78 15.60
N TYR A 20 8.74 -3.53 16.03
CA TYR A 20 8.17 -2.35 15.38
C TYR A 20 9.25 -1.50 14.68
N ASP A 21 10.50 -1.94 14.69
CA ASP A 21 11.59 -1.24 14.02
C ASP A 21 11.47 -1.41 12.50
N HIS A 22 11.12 -0.34 11.81
CA HIS A 22 10.98 -0.35 10.35
C HIS A 22 12.32 -0.07 9.66
N VAL A 23 13.35 0.38 10.39
CA VAL A 23 14.62 0.83 9.80
C VAL A 23 15.29 -0.25 8.96
N PRO A 24 15.45 -1.50 9.42
CA PRO A 24 16.11 -2.54 8.60
C PRO A 24 15.37 -2.81 7.29
N GLY A 25 14.04 -2.97 7.34
CA GLY A 25 13.23 -3.22 6.14
C GLY A 25 13.24 -2.04 5.16
N LEU A 26 13.21 -0.79 5.66
CA LEU A 26 13.29 0.40 4.83
C LEU A 26 14.68 0.55 4.18
N GLN A 27 15.76 0.21 4.89
CA GLN A 27 17.10 0.16 4.32
C GLN A 27 17.19 -0.85 3.18
N ASP A 28 16.64 -2.06 3.38
CA ASP A 28 16.55 -3.06 2.31
C ASP A 28 15.74 -2.54 1.12
N GLN A 29 14.63 -1.84 1.38
CA GLN A 29 13.79 -1.25 0.33
C GLN A 29 14.55 -0.20 -0.50
N LEU A 30 15.39 0.63 0.12
CA LEU A 30 16.19 1.66 -0.56
C LEU A 30 17.21 1.07 -1.54
N THR A 31 17.58 -0.20 -1.41
CA THR A 31 18.48 -0.88 -2.36
C THR A 31 17.76 -1.36 -3.63
N ARG A 32 16.43 -1.38 -3.63
CA ARG A 32 15.63 -1.94 -4.73
C ARG A 32 15.53 -0.95 -5.88
N LYS A 33 15.87 -1.40 -7.09
CA LYS A 33 15.64 -0.60 -8.31
C LYS A 33 14.13 -0.36 -8.50
N PRO A 34 13.68 0.89 -8.68
CA PRO A 34 12.29 1.16 -9.02
C PRO A 34 11.88 0.47 -10.33
N LEU A 35 10.67 -0.10 -10.33
CA LEU A 35 10.06 -0.75 -11.49
C LEU A 35 9.00 0.18 -12.11
N PRO A 36 8.58 -0.06 -13.37
CA PRO A 36 7.51 0.71 -13.98
C PRO A 36 6.25 0.73 -13.11
N LEU A 37 5.58 1.88 -13.10
CA LEU A 37 4.31 2.03 -12.38
C LEU A 37 3.21 1.19 -13.05
N PRO A 38 2.27 0.65 -12.27
CA PRO A 38 1.11 -0.02 -12.82
C PRO A 38 0.12 0.99 -13.41
N GLN A 39 -0.91 0.49 -14.09
CA GLN A 39 -2.08 1.27 -14.51
C GLN A 39 -3.31 0.78 -13.76
N LEU A 40 -4.08 1.72 -13.22
CA LEU A 40 -5.40 1.49 -12.65
C LEU A 40 -6.45 1.95 -13.67
N GLU A 41 -7.26 1.03 -14.15
CA GLU A 41 -8.41 1.29 -15.00
C GLU A 41 -9.69 1.24 -14.16
N ILE A 42 -10.54 2.25 -14.33
CA ILE A 42 -11.86 2.31 -13.71
C ILE A 42 -12.89 1.98 -14.78
N ASP A 43 -13.87 1.13 -14.46
CA ASP A 43 -14.97 0.83 -15.36
C ASP A 43 -15.63 2.13 -15.87
N PRO A 44 -15.76 2.32 -17.20
CA PRO A 44 -16.35 3.52 -17.78
C PRO A 44 -17.82 3.76 -17.37
N ALA A 45 -18.52 2.76 -16.83
CA ALA A 45 -19.84 2.93 -16.24
C ALA A 45 -19.83 3.76 -14.94
N VAL A 46 -18.68 3.90 -14.27
CA VAL A 46 -18.52 4.73 -13.07
C VAL A 46 -18.37 6.19 -13.49
N THR A 47 -19.45 6.94 -13.34
CA THR A 47 -19.53 8.35 -13.75
C THR A 47 -19.74 9.29 -12.56
N GLN A 48 -20.20 8.76 -11.44
CA GLN A 48 -20.47 9.48 -10.20
C GLN A 48 -20.15 8.61 -8.98
N LEU A 49 -19.97 9.25 -7.82
CA LEU A 49 -19.63 8.54 -6.58
C LEU A 49 -20.68 7.50 -6.16
N ALA A 50 -21.96 7.73 -6.47
CA ALA A 50 -23.03 6.80 -6.14
C ALA A 50 -22.87 5.43 -6.83
N ASP A 51 -22.19 5.38 -7.99
CA ASP A 51 -22.05 4.17 -8.79
C ASP A 51 -21.15 3.11 -8.12
N ILE A 52 -20.35 3.50 -7.12
CA ILE A 52 -19.42 2.60 -6.42
C ILE A 52 -19.86 2.21 -5.01
N GLN A 53 -20.99 2.75 -4.51
CA GLN A 53 -21.44 2.47 -3.14
C GLN A 53 -21.71 0.98 -2.91
N GLY A 54 -22.31 0.31 -3.90
CA GLY A 54 -22.58 -1.12 -3.83
C GLY A 54 -21.32 -1.99 -3.79
N LEU A 55 -20.17 -1.46 -4.22
CA LEU A 55 -18.91 -2.21 -4.24
C LEU A 55 -18.30 -2.40 -2.86
N LEU A 56 -18.73 -1.64 -1.85
CA LEU A 56 -18.25 -1.79 -0.47
C LEU A 56 -18.63 -3.14 0.14
N GLU A 57 -19.73 -3.74 -0.33
CA GLU A 57 -20.26 -5.02 0.14
C GLU A 57 -20.14 -6.12 -0.93
N ALA A 58 -19.56 -5.81 -2.09
CA ALA A 58 -19.41 -6.74 -3.19
C ALA A 58 -18.31 -7.77 -2.93
N ASP A 59 -18.39 -8.91 -3.60
CA ASP A 59 -17.29 -9.87 -3.60
C ASP A 59 -16.05 -9.33 -4.33
N THR A 60 -14.92 -10.00 -4.11
CA THR A 60 -13.63 -9.60 -4.67
C THR A 60 -13.65 -9.55 -6.20
N ASP A 61 -14.29 -10.52 -6.85
CA ASP A 61 -14.31 -10.59 -8.32
C ASP A 61 -15.09 -9.41 -8.90
N THR A 62 -16.24 -9.07 -8.30
CA THR A 62 -17.05 -7.91 -8.68
C THR A 62 -16.26 -6.61 -8.50
N LEU A 63 -15.58 -6.43 -7.37
CA LEU A 63 -14.75 -5.25 -7.11
C LEU A 63 -13.61 -5.11 -8.14
N LEU A 64 -12.90 -6.20 -8.42
CA LEU A 64 -11.78 -6.22 -9.36
C LEU A 64 -12.23 -6.04 -10.81
N ASN A 65 -13.47 -6.38 -11.14
CA ASN A 65 -14.05 -6.06 -12.44
C ASN A 65 -14.29 -4.55 -12.60
N SER A 66 -14.67 -3.83 -11.53
CA SER A 66 -14.85 -2.37 -11.57
C SER A 66 -13.54 -1.59 -11.52
N PHE A 67 -12.53 -2.11 -10.82
CA PHE A 67 -11.21 -1.48 -10.67
C PHE A 67 -10.11 -2.47 -11.03
N ARG A 68 -9.55 -2.33 -12.24
CA ARG A 68 -8.58 -3.27 -12.78
C ARG A 68 -7.17 -2.71 -12.67
N LEU A 69 -6.29 -3.46 -12.01
CA LEU A 69 -4.86 -3.13 -11.92
C LEU A 69 -4.08 -3.96 -12.94
N SER A 70 -3.32 -3.31 -13.81
CA SER A 70 -2.45 -3.97 -14.79
C SER A 70 -1.00 -3.52 -14.64
N GLY A 71 -0.06 -4.40 -15.02
CA GLY A 71 1.36 -4.10 -14.97
C GLY A 71 1.97 -4.00 -13.57
N TYR A 72 1.27 -4.47 -12.52
CA TYR A 72 1.80 -4.46 -11.17
C TYR A 72 2.76 -5.62 -10.93
N THR A 73 4.06 -5.33 -11.00
CA THR A 73 5.15 -6.30 -10.78
C THR A 73 6.04 -5.86 -9.63
N PRO A 74 5.55 -5.86 -8.38
CA PRO A 74 6.33 -5.38 -7.24
C PRO A 74 7.49 -6.31 -6.89
N HIS A 75 8.49 -5.78 -6.20
CA HIS A 75 9.43 -6.60 -5.43
C HIS A 75 8.69 -7.35 -4.31
N GLN A 76 9.31 -8.40 -3.75
CA GLN A 76 8.74 -9.15 -2.63
C GLN A 76 8.36 -8.22 -1.46
N ALA A 77 7.18 -8.44 -0.89
CA ALA A 77 6.68 -7.64 0.24
C ALA A 77 7.65 -7.71 1.43
N ILE A 78 7.85 -6.55 2.08
CA ILE A 78 8.54 -6.43 3.37
C ILE A 78 7.45 -6.27 4.42
N GLY A 79 7.44 -7.14 5.42
CA GLY A 79 6.48 -7.05 6.53
C GLY A 79 6.90 -5.97 7.52
N PHE A 80 5.99 -5.05 7.83
CA PHE A 80 6.15 -4.06 8.90
C PHE A 80 5.04 -4.26 9.93
N LYS A 81 5.35 -4.28 11.22
CA LYS A 81 4.32 -4.26 12.27
C LYS A 81 3.88 -2.83 12.53
N VAL A 82 2.56 -2.65 12.64
CA VAL A 82 1.97 -1.37 13.00
C VAL A 82 2.08 -1.19 14.52
N ALA A 83 2.67 -0.10 14.98
CA ALA A 83 2.61 0.28 16.38
C ALA A 83 1.15 0.66 16.73
N VAL A 84 0.61 0.05 17.78
CA VAL A 84 -0.78 0.26 18.27
C VAL A 84 -0.74 1.02 19.58
#